data_AF-A0A9W9W3I8-F1
#
_entry.id   AF-A0A9W9W3I8-F1
#
_cell.length_a   1.000
_cell.length_b   1.000
_cell.length_c   1.000
_cell.angle_alpha   90.00
_cell.angle_beta   90.00
_cell.angle_gamma   90.00
#
_symmetry.space_group_name_H-M   'P 1'
#
loop_
_entity.id
_entity.type
_entity.pdbx_description
1 polymer ?
#
loop_
_entity_poly.entity_id
_entity_poly.type
_entity_poly.pdbx_seq_one_letter_code
_entity_poly.pdbx_strand_id
1 'polypeptide(L)'
;MASSVVGALLRVATLLCLFQCIQAKTVTYDWNVTWVTANPDGMTDRKVIGINGQWPLPVVEVDKGDRLVVNMYNGLGNKDTSIHWHGMFQNGTNGMDGASMVTQCPVPPGQSFTYNFTINQNGTYWYHCHTNNCYPDGYRQALIVHDKDAYFNDMYDKEYTLTMSDWYHELIEDIKWITLTNPTGAEPVPQAFLINDTTSTSLPVKPGESYLLRLINVGAFVAQYFYIEDHTFKIVEIDGVYTEPTEASTLYIAVAQRYTILVEAKNSTEKNYPIVMVADSQLLDTIPSDLQLNVTSWLEYNKTADHPQAVMKVDQSSSLVPVDDMSLVPYDRMELLPEPDLTIDVTVIMQNLADGAGYAFLNNISYTKPKVPTLYSVLSSGNYSDNDEIYGEFTHPTILEKNQVVEIILNNGDTGSHPFHLHGHNVQLIDRAPAYGAHFYDYLNGDPVPYDPSTNDSFPQYPPRRDTFILPPQGYLVLRFVADNPGIWLFHCHIDWHLSQGLAMVLVEAPEQLQEQEKVSSQAYDNCRVAGVPYEGNAAANTEDWLDLSGQNRQVDWLPAGFTTKGIVAMVFSCVSAFLGMAFISFYGASGIEAKKKETAIVNEGSASASS
;
A
#
# COMPACT_ATOMS: atom_id res chain seq x y z
N MET A 1 44.02 0.14 55.85
CA MET A 1 43.14 1.20 55.31
C MET A 1 43.31 1.44 53.81
N ALA A 2 44.52 1.34 53.22
CA ALA A 2 44.69 1.54 51.77
C ALA A 2 43.99 0.50 50.87
N SER A 3 43.88 -0.77 51.30
CA SER A 3 43.29 -1.85 50.48
C SER A 3 41.76 -1.78 50.35
N SER A 4 41.05 -1.18 51.30
CA SER A 4 39.57 -1.08 51.23
C SER A 4 39.10 0.08 50.35
N VAL A 5 39.94 1.11 50.17
CA VAL A 5 39.64 2.27 49.33
C VAL A 5 39.77 1.90 47.84
N VAL A 6 40.76 1.08 47.48
CA VAL A 6 40.94 0.60 46.10
C VAL A 6 39.81 -0.34 45.69
N GLY A 7 39.34 -1.22 46.58
CA GLY A 7 38.19 -2.09 46.30
C GLY A 7 36.86 -1.34 46.18
N ALA A 8 36.68 -0.25 46.92
CA ALA A 8 35.51 0.62 46.80
C ALA A 8 35.53 1.44 45.50
N LEU A 9 36.69 1.98 45.11
CA LEU A 9 36.87 2.69 43.85
C LEU A 9 36.69 1.78 42.63
N LEU A 10 37.18 0.53 42.70
CA LEU A 10 36.95 -0.45 41.63
C LEU A 10 35.46 -0.77 41.48
N ARG A 11 34.73 -0.99 42.58
CA ARG A 11 33.28 -1.26 42.54
C ARG A 11 32.46 -0.07 42.04
N VAL A 12 32.86 1.17 42.38
CA VAL A 12 32.23 2.38 41.84
C VAL A 12 32.56 2.55 40.35
N ALA A 13 33.77 2.21 39.91
CA ALA A 13 34.12 2.19 38.49
C ALA A 13 33.40 1.08 37.71
N THR A 14 33.18 -0.10 38.31
CA THR A 14 32.38 -1.18 37.67
C THR A 14 30.89 -0.82 37.64
N LEU A 15 30.37 -0.15 38.67
CA LEU A 15 29.01 0.40 38.66
C LEU A 15 28.85 1.55 37.65
N LEU A 16 29.86 2.40 37.47
CA LEU A 16 29.85 3.47 36.46
C LEU A 16 30.04 2.95 35.03
N CYS A 17 30.79 1.86 34.82
CA CYS A 17 30.87 1.19 33.51
C CYS A 17 29.63 0.34 33.18
N LEU A 18 28.78 0.01 34.17
CA LEU A 18 27.47 -0.59 33.95
C LEU A 18 26.37 0.45 33.66
N PHE A 19 26.69 1.75 33.77
CA PHE A 19 25.88 2.84 33.22
C PHE A 19 26.46 3.26 31.86
N GLN A 20 26.49 2.35 30.87
CA GLN A 20 26.23 2.83 29.51
C GLN A 20 24.78 3.29 29.51
N CYS A 21 24.57 4.57 29.76
CA CYS A 21 23.27 5.21 29.60
C CYS A 21 22.83 5.01 28.15
N ILE A 22 21.96 4.03 27.90
CA ILE A 22 20.98 4.16 26.84
C ILE A 22 20.12 5.35 27.28
N GLN A 23 20.49 6.55 26.85
CA GLN A 23 19.65 7.72 27.06
C GLN A 23 18.48 7.59 26.08
N ALA A 24 17.43 6.89 26.50
CA ALA A 24 16.13 6.99 25.85
C ALA A 24 15.71 8.47 25.90
N LYS A 25 15.76 9.14 24.74
CA LYS A 25 15.39 10.54 24.58
C LYS A 25 13.91 10.62 24.24
N THR A 26 13.26 11.70 24.65
CA THR A 26 11.96 12.06 24.09
C THR A 26 12.18 12.98 22.89
N VAL A 27 11.77 12.54 21.72
CA VAL A 27 11.78 13.33 20.47
C VAL A 27 10.37 13.86 20.27
N THR A 28 10.23 15.20 20.35
CA THR A 28 8.93 15.86 20.25
C THR A 28 8.83 16.70 18.99
N TYR A 29 7.72 16.55 18.28
CA TYR A 29 7.36 17.38 17.14
C TYR A 29 6.01 18.06 17.37
N ASP A 30 5.92 19.33 17.00
CA ASP A 30 4.68 20.09 16.92
C ASP A 30 4.32 20.31 15.45
N TRP A 31 3.27 19.64 14.97
CA TRP A 31 2.89 19.62 13.57
C TRP A 31 1.56 20.33 13.35
N ASN A 32 1.60 21.42 12.60
CA ASN A 32 0.42 22.06 12.03
C ASN A 32 0.21 21.55 10.60
N VAL A 33 -0.75 20.66 10.42
CA VAL A 33 -1.08 20.04 9.12
C VAL A 33 -1.91 21.02 8.31
N THR A 34 -1.37 21.52 7.21
CA THR A 34 -1.99 22.58 6.41
C THR A 34 -1.86 22.30 4.94
N TRP A 35 -2.68 22.97 4.13
CA TRP A 35 -2.50 22.95 2.69
C TRP A 35 -1.37 23.85 2.24
N VAL A 36 -0.56 23.36 1.31
CA VAL A 36 0.44 24.14 0.57
C VAL A 36 0.29 23.87 -0.93
N THR A 37 1.01 24.62 -1.76
CA THR A 37 1.05 24.41 -3.22
C THR A 37 2.42 23.86 -3.59
N ALA A 38 2.44 22.80 -4.39
CA ALA A 38 3.66 22.19 -4.89
C ALA A 38 3.51 21.82 -6.38
N ASN A 39 4.65 21.72 -7.06
CA ASN A 39 4.74 21.34 -8.47
C ASN A 39 6.04 20.53 -8.67
N PRO A 40 6.11 19.31 -8.13
CA PRO A 40 7.35 18.53 -8.06
C PRO A 40 7.82 18.02 -9.43
N ASP A 41 6.92 17.93 -10.40
CA ASP A 41 7.19 17.47 -11.76
C ASP A 41 7.31 18.60 -12.80
N GLY A 42 7.10 19.84 -12.38
CA GLY A 42 7.14 21.01 -13.25
C GLY A 42 5.98 21.12 -14.24
N MET A 43 4.95 20.27 -14.11
CA MET A 43 3.82 20.23 -15.04
C MET A 43 2.62 21.02 -14.52
N THR A 44 2.22 20.80 -13.27
CA THR A 44 0.97 21.36 -12.71
C THR A 44 1.15 21.79 -11.25
N ASP A 45 0.81 23.05 -10.95
CA ASP A 45 0.68 23.50 -9.56
C ASP A 45 -0.53 22.80 -8.91
N ARG A 46 -0.27 21.98 -7.88
CA ARG A 46 -1.30 21.23 -7.16
C ARG A 46 -1.27 21.58 -5.67
N LYS A 47 -2.45 21.50 -5.06
CA LYS A 47 -2.63 21.60 -3.61
C LYS A 47 -2.18 20.29 -2.95
N VAL A 48 -1.28 20.38 -1.98
CA VAL A 48 -0.74 19.23 -1.24
C VAL A 48 -0.81 19.45 0.25
N ILE A 49 -0.83 18.35 1.03
CA ILE A 49 -0.82 18.41 2.48
C ILE A 49 0.63 18.60 2.94
N GLY A 50 0.90 19.74 3.59
CA GLY A 50 2.17 20.11 4.20
C GLY A 50 2.11 20.10 5.73
N ILE A 51 3.29 20.06 6.36
CA ILE A 51 3.45 20.24 7.81
C ILE A 51 4.17 21.55 8.05
N ASN A 52 3.63 22.39 8.93
CA ASN A 52 4.19 23.69 9.29
C ASN A 52 4.42 24.60 8.06
N GLY A 53 3.51 24.52 7.08
CA GLY A 53 3.58 25.30 5.84
C GLY A 53 4.69 24.87 4.87
N GLN A 54 5.25 23.67 5.03
CA GLN A 54 6.29 23.11 4.16
C GLN A 54 5.85 21.78 3.56
N TRP A 55 6.29 21.55 2.32
CA TRP A 55 6.27 20.27 1.64
C TRP A 55 7.53 20.19 0.75
N PRO A 56 8.27 19.06 0.69
CA PRO A 56 7.99 17.76 1.32
C PRO A 56 7.94 17.78 2.85
N LEU A 57 7.30 16.77 3.43
CA LEU A 57 7.19 16.66 4.89
C LEU A 57 8.55 16.33 5.53
N PRO A 58 8.76 16.62 6.83
CA PRO A 58 10.01 16.30 7.50
C PRO A 58 10.21 14.79 7.67
N VAL A 59 11.43 14.30 7.41
CA VAL A 59 11.82 12.94 7.83
C VAL A 59 11.84 12.89 9.35
N VAL A 60 11.18 11.88 9.92
CA VAL A 60 11.26 11.63 11.36
C VAL A 60 12.48 10.77 11.63
N GLU A 61 13.43 11.30 12.41
CA GLU A 61 14.58 10.52 12.86
C GLU A 61 14.57 10.36 14.38
N VAL A 62 14.78 9.13 14.83
CA VAL A 62 14.83 8.72 16.24
C VAL A 62 15.91 7.65 16.43
N ASP A 63 16.45 7.51 17.64
CA ASP A 63 17.28 6.35 18.00
C ASP A 63 16.39 5.22 18.57
N LYS A 64 16.79 3.96 18.40
CA LYS A 64 16.14 2.81 19.05
C LYS A 64 16.06 3.02 20.58
N GLY A 65 14.87 2.85 21.12
CA GLY A 65 14.52 3.09 22.53
C GLY A 65 14.02 4.50 22.83
N ASP A 66 14.05 5.43 21.87
CA ASP A 66 13.49 6.77 22.04
C ASP A 66 11.96 6.73 22.16
N ARG A 67 11.44 7.76 22.84
CA ARG A 67 10.01 8.06 22.90
C ARG A 67 9.67 9.13 21.88
N LEU A 68 8.83 8.79 20.90
CA LEU A 68 8.31 9.73 19.92
C LEU A 68 7.01 10.37 20.44
N VAL A 69 6.95 11.69 20.42
CA VAL A 69 5.75 12.48 20.76
C VAL A 69 5.45 13.43 19.61
N VAL A 70 4.34 13.25 18.92
CA VAL A 70 3.91 14.14 17.83
C VAL A 70 2.59 14.79 18.21
N ASN A 71 2.65 16.09 18.53
CA ASN A 71 1.49 16.93 18.77
C ASN A 71 0.96 17.42 17.41
N MET A 72 0.03 16.68 16.83
CA MET A 72 -0.57 17.02 15.53
C MET A 72 -1.78 17.92 15.73
N TYR A 73 -1.84 19.03 15.02
CA TYR A 73 -3.00 19.90 14.86
C TYR A 73 -3.47 19.87 13.41
N ASN A 74 -4.75 19.56 13.20
CA ASN A 74 -5.35 19.54 11.88
C ASN A 74 -5.78 20.96 11.47
N GLY A 75 -4.90 21.64 10.74
CA GLY A 75 -5.13 22.96 10.15
C GLY A 75 -5.67 22.94 8.72
N LEU A 76 -6.12 21.80 8.18
CA LEU A 76 -6.58 21.68 6.79
C LEU A 76 -7.87 22.46 6.51
N GLY A 77 -8.68 22.71 7.55
CA GLY A 77 -9.91 23.52 7.49
C GLY A 77 -11.11 22.83 6.81
N ASN A 78 -10.90 21.81 5.98
CA ASN A 78 -11.95 21.13 5.23
C ASN A 78 -11.83 19.59 5.20
N LYS A 79 -10.80 19.01 5.82
CA LYS A 79 -10.54 17.58 5.79
C LYS A 79 -10.21 17.03 7.16
N ASP A 80 -10.75 15.86 7.44
CA ASP A 80 -10.31 14.99 8.53
C ASP A 80 -8.95 14.37 8.20
N THR A 81 -8.20 13.97 9.23
CA THR A 81 -6.87 13.37 9.05
C THR A 81 -6.48 12.44 10.20
N SER A 82 -5.42 11.66 10.00
CA SER A 82 -4.73 10.85 11.01
C SER A 82 -3.28 10.65 10.56
N ILE A 83 -2.45 10.05 11.41
CA ILE A 83 -1.09 9.61 11.05
C ILE A 83 -0.97 8.13 11.42
N HIS A 84 -0.79 7.27 10.42
CA HIS A 84 -0.32 5.91 10.61
C HIS A 84 1.20 5.85 10.54
N TRP A 85 1.79 5.01 11.39
CA TRP A 85 3.23 4.83 11.54
C TRP A 85 3.62 3.47 10.95
N HIS A 86 3.71 3.42 9.62
CA HIS A 86 3.87 2.19 8.85
C HIS A 86 5.02 1.33 9.35
N GLY A 87 4.70 0.08 9.71
CA GLY A 87 5.65 -0.92 10.22
C GLY A 87 6.01 -0.77 11.71
N MET A 88 5.51 0.25 12.42
CA MET A 88 5.60 0.28 13.89
C MET A 88 4.60 -0.71 14.47
N PHE A 89 5.08 -1.59 15.35
CA PHE A 89 4.26 -2.62 15.99
C PHE A 89 3.25 -2.05 16.98
N GLN A 90 3.48 -0.84 17.51
CA GLN A 90 2.58 -0.22 18.49
C GLN A 90 2.28 -1.12 19.69
N ASN A 91 3.28 -1.87 20.16
CA ASN A 91 3.12 -2.83 21.24
C ASN A 91 2.73 -2.14 22.56
N GLY A 92 1.52 -2.43 23.03
CA GLY A 92 0.90 -1.79 24.19
C GLY A 92 0.43 -0.35 23.94
N THR A 93 0.41 0.10 22.68
CA THR A 93 -0.03 1.43 22.25
C THR A 93 -0.88 1.36 20.97
N ASN A 94 -1.77 0.37 20.84
CA ASN A 94 -2.60 0.18 19.64
C ASN A 94 -3.44 1.44 19.32
N GLY A 95 -3.85 2.22 20.32
CA GLY A 95 -4.50 3.52 20.14
C GLY A 95 -3.64 4.61 19.46
N MET A 96 -2.35 4.36 19.23
CA MET A 96 -1.42 5.25 18.53
C MET A 96 -1.14 4.79 17.09
N ASP A 97 -1.74 3.69 16.64
CA ASP A 97 -1.53 3.13 15.29
C ASP A 97 -2.01 4.06 14.17
N GLY A 98 -3.09 4.82 14.36
CA GLY A 98 -3.46 5.87 13.42
C GLY A 98 -4.46 5.51 12.32
N ALA A 99 -4.88 4.25 12.22
CA ALA A 99 -5.91 3.81 11.27
C ALA A 99 -7.31 4.33 11.67
N SER A 100 -7.85 5.25 10.87
CA SER A 100 -9.17 5.86 11.13
C SER A 100 -10.29 4.81 11.01
N MET A 101 -11.23 4.84 11.95
CA MET A 101 -12.33 3.87 12.12
C MET A 101 -11.87 2.44 12.47
N VAL A 102 -10.58 2.25 12.78
CA VAL A 102 -10.03 1.01 13.31
C VAL A 102 -9.52 1.25 14.72
N THR A 103 -8.43 2.00 14.87
CA THR A 103 -7.78 2.29 16.17
C THR A 103 -8.14 3.66 16.73
N GLN A 104 -8.69 4.56 15.91
CA GLN A 104 -9.15 5.87 16.36
C GLN A 104 -10.27 6.45 15.50
N CYS A 105 -10.98 7.45 16.02
CA CYS A 105 -11.77 8.36 15.19
C CYS A 105 -10.83 9.23 14.30
N PRO A 106 -11.32 9.73 13.16
CA PRO A 106 -10.61 10.77 12.42
C PRO A 106 -10.37 12.00 13.30
N VAL A 107 -9.29 12.75 13.04
CA VAL A 107 -9.02 14.04 13.68
C VAL A 107 -9.65 15.16 12.85
N PRO A 108 -10.72 15.83 13.31
CA PRO A 108 -11.42 16.84 12.51
C PRO A 108 -10.62 18.14 12.33
N PRO A 109 -10.98 18.98 11.34
CA PRO A 109 -10.43 20.32 11.21
C PRO A 109 -10.51 21.13 12.52
N GLY A 110 -9.41 21.76 12.90
CA GLY A 110 -9.30 22.58 14.11
C GLY A 110 -9.11 21.77 15.40
N GLN A 111 -9.02 20.44 15.32
CA GLN A 111 -8.70 19.57 16.45
C GLN A 111 -7.24 19.12 16.43
N SER A 112 -6.81 18.51 17.54
CA SER A 112 -5.47 17.96 17.70
C SER A 112 -5.52 16.50 18.12
N PHE A 113 -4.42 15.78 17.87
CA PHE A 113 -4.15 14.47 18.44
C PHE A 113 -2.66 14.34 18.76
N THR A 114 -2.34 13.76 19.91
CA THR A 114 -0.95 13.53 20.33
C THR A 114 -0.62 12.06 20.19
N TYR A 115 0.18 11.72 19.18
CA TYR A 115 0.76 10.39 19.04
C TYR A 115 1.94 10.25 20.00
N ASN A 116 1.96 9.20 20.82
CA ASN A 116 2.92 9.09 21.91
C ASN A 116 3.25 7.63 22.24
N PHE A 117 4.39 7.17 21.77
CA PHE A 117 4.83 5.78 21.96
C PHE A 117 6.36 5.69 22.00
N THR A 118 6.86 4.60 22.57
CA THR A 118 8.29 4.28 22.63
C THR A 118 8.63 3.34 21.49
N ILE A 119 9.70 3.64 20.75
CA ILE A 119 10.11 2.88 19.56
C ILE A 119 11.24 1.95 19.96
N ASN A 120 10.92 0.67 20.16
CA ASN A 120 11.92 -0.37 20.47
C ASN A 120 12.38 -1.16 19.22
N GLN A 121 11.88 -0.77 18.05
CA GLN A 121 12.26 -1.32 16.75
C GLN A 121 13.48 -0.60 16.16
N ASN A 122 13.97 -1.08 15.02
CA ASN A 122 15.11 -0.50 14.31
C ASN A 122 14.87 -0.53 12.79
N GLY A 123 15.51 0.39 12.07
CA GLY A 123 15.54 0.36 10.61
C GLY A 123 14.64 1.39 9.95
N THR A 124 14.17 1.06 8.75
CA THR A 124 13.55 2.00 7.81
C THR A 124 12.04 1.83 7.74
N TYR A 125 11.35 2.91 8.09
CA TYR A 125 9.90 3.00 8.13
C TYR A 125 9.44 4.30 7.47
N TRP A 126 8.14 4.55 7.51
CA TRP A 126 7.55 5.78 7.03
C TRP A 126 6.26 6.05 7.78
N TYR A 127 5.75 7.27 7.68
CA TYR A 127 4.46 7.64 8.22
C TYR A 127 3.62 8.24 7.10
N HIS A 128 2.31 8.01 7.17
CA HIS A 128 1.39 8.54 6.19
C HIS A 128 0.00 8.73 6.78
N CYS A 129 -0.80 9.53 6.11
CA CYS A 129 -2.19 9.71 6.50
C CYS A 129 -3.03 8.46 6.19
N HIS A 130 -3.89 8.07 7.13
CA HIS A 130 -4.70 6.85 7.05
C HIS A 130 -6.20 7.14 7.27
N THR A 131 -6.63 8.34 6.86
CA THR A 131 -8.02 8.79 6.89
C THR A 131 -8.51 9.04 5.47
N ASN A 132 -9.25 8.08 4.91
CA ASN A 132 -9.56 8.08 3.47
C ASN A 132 -8.24 8.09 2.66
N ASN A 133 -8.24 8.72 1.48
CA ASN A 133 -7.14 8.70 0.52
C ASN A 133 -6.23 9.93 0.61
N CYS A 134 -5.88 10.35 1.81
CA CYS A 134 -5.19 11.63 2.03
C CYS A 134 -3.68 11.58 1.78
N TYR A 135 -3.02 10.42 1.92
CA TYR A 135 -1.56 10.40 1.83
C TYR A 135 -0.99 10.66 0.43
N PRO A 136 -1.64 10.23 -0.69
CA PRO A 136 -1.14 10.58 -2.01
C PRO A 136 -1.30 12.07 -2.36
N ASP A 137 -2.11 12.81 -1.60
CA ASP A 137 -2.13 14.29 -1.63
C ASP A 137 -0.89 14.91 -0.93
N GLY A 138 0.11 14.11 -0.56
CA GLY A 138 1.40 14.56 -0.03
C GLY A 138 1.61 14.34 1.47
N TYR A 139 0.63 13.78 2.19
CA TYR A 139 0.77 13.50 3.64
C TYR A 139 1.50 12.18 3.90
N ARG A 140 2.78 12.12 3.52
CA ARG A 140 3.67 10.95 3.65
C ARG A 140 5.13 11.36 3.78
N GLN A 141 5.93 10.66 4.58
CA GLN A 141 7.39 10.76 4.59
C GLN A 141 8.06 9.62 5.39
N ALA A 142 9.35 9.42 5.15
CA ALA A 142 10.21 8.50 5.90
C ALA A 142 10.21 8.73 7.43
N LEU A 143 10.33 7.61 8.15
CA LEU A 143 10.62 7.51 9.58
C LEU A 143 11.82 6.57 9.73
N ILE A 144 12.96 7.09 10.16
CA ILE A 144 14.20 6.34 10.32
C ILE A 144 14.47 6.11 11.80
N VAL A 145 14.65 4.84 12.17
CA VAL A 145 15.05 4.43 13.51
C VAL A 145 16.49 3.96 13.49
N HIS A 146 17.39 4.80 14.00
CA HIS A 146 18.82 4.53 14.07
C HIS A 146 19.12 3.47 15.11
N ASP A 147 19.92 2.47 14.73
CA ASP A 147 20.40 1.42 15.62
C ASP A 147 21.92 1.29 15.52
N LYS A 148 22.60 1.69 16.60
CA LYS A 148 24.07 1.64 16.68
C LYS A 148 24.60 0.21 16.81
N ASP A 149 23.74 -0.73 17.14
CA ASP A 149 24.06 -2.15 17.28
C ASP A 149 23.78 -2.94 15.99
N ALA A 150 23.31 -2.27 14.91
CA ALA A 150 23.16 -2.92 13.61
C ALA A 150 24.50 -3.50 13.13
N TYR A 151 24.50 -4.74 12.64
CA TYR A 151 25.74 -5.43 12.25
C TYR A 151 26.51 -4.70 11.14
N PHE A 152 25.80 -3.89 10.34
CA PHE A 152 26.33 -3.10 9.23
C PHE A 152 26.59 -1.63 9.59
N ASN A 153 26.42 -1.22 10.86
CA ASN A 153 26.55 0.17 11.30
C ASN A 153 27.91 0.81 10.93
N ASP A 154 28.97 0.00 10.91
CA ASP A 154 30.33 0.44 10.56
C ASP A 154 30.74 0.08 9.10
N MET A 155 29.78 -0.33 8.25
CA MET A 155 30.03 -0.74 6.86
C MET A 155 29.79 0.37 5.83
N TYR A 156 29.45 1.58 6.28
CA TYR A 156 29.19 2.73 5.40
C TYR A 156 29.77 4.01 6.00
N ASP A 157 30.15 4.94 5.13
CA ASP A 157 30.67 6.25 5.48
C ASP A 157 29.55 7.29 5.59
N LYS A 158 28.48 7.12 4.81
CA LYS A 158 27.33 8.02 4.74
C LYS A 158 26.04 7.29 4.44
N GLU A 159 24.94 7.92 4.83
CA GLU A 159 23.58 7.43 4.61
C GLU A 159 22.79 8.43 3.73
N TYR A 160 21.92 7.90 2.87
CA TYR A 160 20.90 8.66 2.16
C TYR A 160 19.54 7.96 2.28
N THR A 161 18.48 8.76 2.40
CA THR A 161 17.09 8.30 2.31
C THR A 161 16.49 8.73 0.98
N LEU A 162 15.89 7.77 0.27
CA LEU A 162 15.25 7.95 -1.03
C LEU A 162 13.82 7.43 -0.97
N THR A 163 12.86 8.33 -1.11
CA THR A 163 11.46 7.98 -1.32
C THR A 163 11.16 7.93 -2.82
N MET A 164 10.32 7.00 -3.22
CA MET A 164 9.79 6.89 -4.58
C MET A 164 8.27 6.87 -4.54
N SER A 165 7.63 7.48 -5.54
CA SER A 165 6.17 7.53 -5.58
C SER A 165 5.61 7.81 -6.97
N ASP A 166 4.42 7.30 -7.24
CA ASP A 166 3.53 7.88 -8.25
C ASP A 166 3.01 9.27 -7.83
N TRP A 167 2.60 10.05 -8.83
CA TRP A 167 2.15 11.42 -8.68
C TRP A 167 0.96 11.73 -9.59
N TYR A 168 -0.06 12.33 -9.00
CA TYR A 168 -1.29 12.75 -9.68
C TYR A 168 -1.35 14.28 -9.80
N HIS A 169 -2.11 14.82 -10.74
CA HIS A 169 -2.30 16.27 -10.90
C HIS A 169 -3.59 16.79 -10.25
N GLU A 170 -4.51 15.89 -9.95
CA GLU A 170 -5.76 16.18 -9.25
C GLU A 170 -5.71 15.65 -7.82
N LEU A 171 -6.44 16.29 -6.89
CA LEU A 171 -6.63 15.74 -5.55
C LEU A 171 -7.30 14.36 -5.66
N ILE A 172 -6.86 13.41 -4.84
CA ILE A 172 -7.35 12.03 -4.97
C ILE A 172 -8.86 11.93 -4.80
N GLU A 173 -9.44 12.75 -3.91
CA GLU A 173 -10.89 12.78 -3.69
C GLU A 173 -11.72 13.24 -4.89
N ASP A 174 -11.11 14.03 -5.78
CA ASP A 174 -11.77 14.62 -6.95
C ASP A 174 -11.80 13.64 -8.12
N ILE A 175 -10.90 12.65 -8.13
CA ILE A 175 -10.83 11.59 -9.12
C ILE A 175 -11.99 10.60 -8.88
N LYS A 176 -13.06 10.72 -9.68
CA LYS A 176 -14.20 9.80 -9.63
C LYS A 176 -13.94 8.57 -10.50
N TRP A 177 -13.67 7.44 -9.87
CA TRP A 177 -13.28 6.21 -10.59
C TRP A 177 -14.11 4.97 -10.21
N ILE A 178 -14.57 4.83 -8.97
CA ILE A 178 -15.56 3.81 -8.57
C ILE A 178 -16.94 4.23 -9.08
N THR A 179 -17.25 3.86 -10.32
CA THR A 179 -18.46 4.31 -11.03
C THR A 179 -19.01 3.25 -11.97
N LEU A 180 -20.31 3.33 -12.29
CA LEU A 180 -20.96 2.51 -13.32
C LEU A 180 -20.28 2.62 -14.71
N THR A 181 -19.64 3.75 -15.00
CA THR A 181 -18.93 3.99 -16.27
C THR A 181 -17.51 3.43 -16.31
N ASN A 182 -17.01 2.91 -15.19
CA ASN A 182 -15.74 2.21 -15.07
C ASN A 182 -15.95 0.79 -14.49
N PRO A 183 -16.70 -0.08 -15.18
CA PRO A 183 -17.09 -1.39 -14.64
C PRO A 183 -15.95 -2.42 -14.65
N THR A 184 -14.78 -2.09 -15.20
CA THR A 184 -13.57 -2.90 -15.05
C THR A 184 -12.89 -2.65 -13.70
N GLY A 185 -13.23 -1.54 -13.03
CA GLY A 185 -12.52 -1.11 -11.84
C GLY A 185 -11.15 -0.51 -12.13
N ALA A 186 -10.89 -0.06 -13.36
CA ALA A 186 -9.61 0.47 -13.80
C ALA A 186 -9.10 1.57 -12.86
N GLU A 187 -7.89 1.40 -12.33
CA GLU A 187 -7.29 2.37 -11.43
C GLU A 187 -6.89 3.64 -12.19
N PRO A 188 -7.00 4.81 -11.55
CA PRO A 188 -6.47 6.05 -12.13
C PRO A 188 -4.96 5.95 -12.40
N VAL A 189 -4.57 6.18 -13.65
CA VAL A 189 -3.17 6.22 -14.07
C VAL A 189 -2.51 7.52 -13.58
N PRO A 190 -1.35 7.47 -12.89
CA PRO A 190 -0.63 8.67 -12.47
C PRO A 190 -0.04 9.45 -13.65
N GLN A 191 0.21 10.74 -13.45
CA GLN A 191 0.78 11.62 -14.48
C GLN A 191 2.31 11.66 -14.45
N ALA A 192 2.92 11.33 -13.31
CA ALA A 192 4.37 11.28 -13.16
C ALA A 192 4.80 10.28 -12.07
N PHE A 193 6.10 10.01 -12.01
CA PHE A 193 6.76 9.34 -10.91
C PHE A 193 7.82 10.27 -10.34
N LEU A 194 8.06 10.19 -9.04
CA LEU A 194 8.94 11.08 -8.29
C LEU A 194 9.94 10.29 -7.44
N ILE A 195 11.09 10.93 -7.20
CA ILE A 195 12.09 10.55 -6.22
C ILE A 195 12.38 11.73 -5.30
N ASN A 196 12.31 11.50 -3.99
CA ASN A 196 12.38 12.55 -2.98
C ASN A 196 11.52 13.76 -3.36
N ASP A 197 10.29 13.48 -3.83
CA ASP A 197 9.31 14.49 -4.24
C ASP A 197 9.82 15.46 -5.33
N THR A 198 10.66 14.95 -6.24
CA THR A 198 11.18 15.63 -7.44
C THR A 198 11.25 14.65 -8.62
N THR A 199 11.50 15.14 -9.83
CA THR A 199 11.71 14.27 -11.02
C THR A 199 13.16 13.82 -11.21
N SER A 200 14.10 14.31 -10.39
CA SER A 200 15.50 13.89 -10.43
C SER A 200 16.28 14.46 -9.26
N THR A 201 17.25 13.72 -8.74
CA THR A 201 18.19 14.19 -7.72
C THR A 201 19.62 13.71 -8.02
N SER A 202 20.60 14.36 -7.40
CA SER A 202 22.01 13.96 -7.46
C SER A 202 22.51 13.66 -6.05
N LEU A 203 22.98 12.43 -5.86
CA LEU A 203 23.56 11.97 -4.60
C LEU A 203 25.08 12.07 -4.70
N PRO A 204 25.71 13.07 -4.06
CA PRO A 204 27.15 13.25 -4.16
C PRO A 204 27.87 12.10 -3.45
N VAL A 205 28.73 11.41 -4.20
CA VAL A 205 29.55 10.31 -3.68
C VAL A 205 31.03 10.64 -3.84
N LYS A 206 31.85 10.06 -2.96
CA LYS A 206 33.30 10.11 -3.07
C LYS A 206 33.82 8.73 -3.48
N PRO A 207 34.87 8.69 -4.33
CA PRO A 207 35.45 7.43 -4.77
C PRO A 207 35.93 6.55 -3.60
N GLY A 208 35.56 5.27 -3.63
CA GLY A 208 35.98 4.27 -2.65
C GLY A 208 35.28 4.34 -1.28
N GLU A 209 34.36 5.30 -1.07
CA GLU A 209 33.50 5.32 0.13
C GLU A 209 32.29 4.37 -0.07
N SER A 210 31.76 3.83 1.03
CA SER A 210 30.53 3.02 1.05
C SER A 210 29.34 3.83 1.55
N TYR A 211 28.16 3.58 0.97
CA TYR A 211 26.95 4.35 1.21
C TYR A 211 25.79 3.43 1.59
N LEU A 212 25.06 3.79 2.65
CA LEU A 212 23.79 3.16 2.99
C LEU A 212 22.66 3.93 2.32
N LEU A 213 21.89 3.28 1.44
CA LEU A 213 20.70 3.87 0.82
C LEU A 213 19.44 3.22 1.41
N ARG A 214 18.59 4.04 2.01
CA ARG A 214 17.26 3.64 2.51
C ARG A 214 16.21 3.97 1.44
N LEU A 215 15.70 2.95 0.77
CA LEU A 215 14.73 3.06 -0.31
C LEU A 215 13.33 2.80 0.23
N ILE A 216 12.38 3.66 -0.08
CA ILE A 216 11.00 3.57 0.43
C ILE A 216 10.04 3.88 -0.72
N ASN A 217 9.16 2.96 -1.09
CA ASN A 217 8.07 3.29 -2.00
C ASN A 217 6.86 3.80 -1.20
N VAL A 218 6.72 5.13 -1.20
CA VAL A 218 5.62 5.84 -0.55
C VAL A 218 4.44 6.10 -1.52
N GLY A 219 4.44 5.44 -2.69
CA GLY A 219 3.40 5.57 -3.72
C GLY A 219 2.00 5.16 -3.29
N ALA A 220 1.01 5.55 -4.09
CA ALA A 220 -0.40 5.20 -3.92
C ALA A 220 -0.77 3.88 -4.59
N PHE A 221 -0.05 3.52 -5.66
CA PHE A 221 -0.46 2.48 -6.59
C PHE A 221 0.71 1.67 -7.12
N VAL A 222 1.69 2.33 -7.73
CA VAL A 222 2.58 1.65 -8.68
C VAL A 222 3.85 1.16 -7.99
N ALA A 223 4.11 -0.15 -8.11
CA ALA A 223 5.40 -0.73 -7.77
C ALA A 223 6.50 -0.22 -8.70
N GLN A 224 7.73 -0.14 -8.21
CA GLN A 224 8.85 0.38 -8.98
C GLN A 224 10.05 -0.57 -8.94
N TYR A 225 10.65 -0.81 -10.09
CA TYR A 225 11.98 -1.39 -10.18
C TYR A 225 13.02 -0.33 -9.84
N PHE A 226 14.08 -0.73 -9.15
CA PHE A 226 15.21 0.14 -8.83
C PHE A 226 16.53 -0.52 -9.22
N TYR A 227 17.40 0.21 -9.92
CA TYR A 227 18.78 -0.21 -10.16
C TYR A 227 19.71 1.00 -10.29
N ILE A 228 21.01 0.75 -10.18
CA ILE A 228 22.05 1.75 -10.38
C ILE A 228 22.95 1.26 -11.51
N GLU A 229 23.09 2.04 -12.57
CA GLU A 229 23.88 1.62 -13.73
C GLU A 229 25.34 1.32 -13.34
N ASP A 230 25.84 0.20 -13.86
CA ASP A 230 27.14 -0.39 -13.56
C ASP A 230 27.46 -0.58 -12.05
N HIS A 231 26.48 -0.66 -11.15
CA HIS A 231 26.69 -0.99 -9.74
C HIS A 231 25.86 -2.20 -9.33
N THR A 232 26.46 -3.07 -8.53
CA THR A 232 25.73 -3.99 -7.66
C THR A 232 25.68 -3.38 -6.26
N PHE A 233 24.80 -3.91 -5.41
CA PHE A 233 24.64 -3.48 -4.03
C PHE A 233 24.31 -4.68 -3.15
N LYS A 234 24.46 -4.52 -1.83
CA LYS A 234 24.09 -5.55 -0.86
C LYS A 234 22.86 -5.12 -0.09
N ILE A 235 21.81 -5.93 -0.11
CA ILE A 235 20.62 -5.76 0.74
C ILE A 235 21.01 -6.15 2.16
N VAL A 236 20.71 -5.27 3.12
CA VAL A 236 21.01 -5.49 4.55
C VAL A 236 19.78 -5.37 5.45
N GLU A 237 18.68 -4.84 4.93
CA GLU A 237 17.40 -4.70 5.63
C GLU A 237 16.24 -4.70 4.63
N ILE A 238 15.12 -5.33 5.00
CA ILE A 238 13.81 -5.14 4.39
C ILE A 238 12.80 -4.82 5.48
N ASP A 239 12.02 -3.74 5.31
CA ASP A 239 10.94 -3.35 6.23
C ASP A 239 11.31 -3.36 7.74
N GLY A 240 12.53 -2.92 8.08
CA GLY A 240 13.04 -2.93 9.46
C GLY A 240 13.58 -4.28 9.97
N VAL A 241 13.52 -5.34 9.17
CA VAL A 241 14.17 -6.63 9.45
C VAL A 241 15.54 -6.68 8.79
N TYR A 242 16.59 -6.76 9.60
CA TYR A 242 17.95 -6.98 9.08
C TYR A 242 18.06 -8.34 8.40
N THR A 243 18.73 -8.37 7.26
CA THR A 243 18.99 -9.58 6.48
C THR A 243 20.46 -9.94 6.52
N GLU A 244 20.82 -11.16 6.20
CA GLU A 244 22.18 -11.43 5.74
C GLU A 244 22.49 -10.58 4.49
N PRO A 245 23.73 -10.11 4.30
CA PRO A 245 24.08 -9.32 3.12
C PRO A 245 23.86 -10.10 1.83
N THR A 246 22.89 -9.70 1.01
CA THR A 246 22.58 -10.35 -0.27
C THR A 246 22.90 -9.43 -1.43
N GLU A 247 23.78 -9.86 -2.33
CA GLU A 247 24.15 -9.08 -3.52
C GLU A 247 23.01 -9.08 -4.56
N ALA A 248 22.68 -7.91 -5.08
CA ALA A 248 21.66 -7.70 -6.11
C ALA A 248 22.03 -6.53 -7.03
N SER A 249 21.38 -6.48 -8.19
CA SER A 249 21.52 -5.38 -9.16
C SER A 249 20.21 -4.64 -9.41
N THR A 250 19.08 -5.31 -9.21
CA THR A 250 17.75 -4.78 -9.44
C THR A 250 16.84 -5.19 -8.30
N LEU A 251 16.09 -4.23 -7.75
CA LEU A 251 15.02 -4.46 -6.79
C LEU A 251 13.68 -4.27 -7.48
N TYR A 252 12.64 -4.93 -6.97
CA TYR A 252 11.24 -4.58 -7.21
C TYR A 252 10.65 -4.18 -5.87
N ILE A 253 10.15 -2.94 -5.78
CA ILE A 253 9.70 -2.33 -4.53
C ILE A 253 8.25 -1.93 -4.73
N ALA A 254 7.32 -2.74 -4.22
CA ALA A 254 5.92 -2.34 -4.22
C ALA A 254 5.67 -1.19 -3.24
N VAL A 255 4.52 -0.53 -3.40
CA VAL A 255 4.08 0.49 -2.44
C VAL A 255 4.11 -0.08 -1.02
N ALA A 256 4.44 0.76 -0.05
CA ALA A 256 4.72 0.44 1.36
C ALA A 256 6.03 -0.32 1.66
N GLN A 257 6.68 -0.95 0.68
CA GLN A 257 7.93 -1.68 0.93
C GLN A 257 9.15 -0.76 1.04
N ARG A 258 10.13 -1.23 1.81
CA ARG A 258 11.42 -0.60 2.04
C ARG A 258 12.56 -1.61 1.87
N TYR A 259 13.65 -1.11 1.33
CA TYR A 259 14.93 -1.82 1.25
C TYR A 259 16.04 -0.90 1.74
N THR A 260 16.92 -1.41 2.59
CA THR A 260 18.18 -0.74 2.89
C THR A 260 19.32 -1.49 2.21
N ILE A 261 20.10 -0.77 1.42
CA ILE A 261 21.20 -1.34 0.62
C ILE A 261 22.53 -0.64 0.90
N LEU A 262 23.61 -1.41 0.86
CA LEU A 262 24.98 -0.91 0.84
C LEU A 262 25.49 -0.83 -0.59
N VAL A 263 25.98 0.36 -0.97
CA VAL A 263 26.55 0.65 -2.29
C VAL A 263 28.00 1.10 -2.12
N GLU A 264 28.94 0.44 -2.78
CA GLU A 264 30.34 0.86 -2.81
C GLU A 264 30.60 1.79 -4.00
N ALA A 265 31.12 2.99 -3.73
CA ALA A 265 31.46 3.93 -4.78
C ALA A 265 32.75 3.52 -5.51
N LYS A 266 32.74 3.56 -6.84
CA LYS A 266 33.90 3.26 -7.69
C LYS A 266 35.06 4.23 -7.45
N ASN A 267 36.27 3.77 -7.75
CA ASN A 267 37.48 4.60 -7.61
C ASN A 267 37.64 5.72 -8.64
N SER A 268 36.90 5.68 -9.76
CA SER A 268 36.99 6.69 -10.83
C SER A 268 35.96 7.82 -10.65
N THR A 269 36.35 9.05 -10.99
CA THR A 269 35.48 10.24 -11.03
C THR A 269 35.16 10.70 -12.45
N GLU A 270 35.44 9.87 -13.46
CA GLU A 270 35.26 10.22 -14.87
C GLU A 270 33.78 10.30 -15.30
N LYS A 271 32.88 9.62 -14.58
CA LYS A 271 31.46 9.50 -14.94
C LYS A 271 30.55 9.57 -13.72
N ASN A 272 29.38 10.15 -13.91
CA ASN A 272 28.23 9.99 -13.01
C ASN A 272 27.40 8.80 -13.48
N TYR A 273 26.75 8.10 -12.55
CA TYR A 273 26.02 6.88 -12.85
C TYR A 273 24.52 7.07 -12.58
N PRO A 274 23.65 6.76 -13.54
CA PRO A 274 22.21 6.78 -13.34
C PRO A 274 21.76 5.88 -12.19
N ILE A 275 20.97 6.46 -11.29
CA ILE A 275 20.05 5.77 -10.39
C ILE A 275 18.72 5.77 -11.12
N VAL A 276 18.19 4.60 -11.44
CA VAL A 276 17.01 4.47 -12.29
C VAL A 276 15.89 3.81 -11.50
N MET A 277 14.75 4.49 -11.43
CA MET A 277 13.49 3.85 -11.04
C MET A 277 12.61 3.68 -12.26
N VAL A 278 11.92 2.56 -12.34
CA VAL A 278 11.03 2.23 -13.45
C VAL A 278 9.71 1.76 -12.87
N ALA A 279 8.63 2.44 -13.22
CA ALA A 279 7.27 2.04 -12.90
C ALA A 279 6.94 0.67 -13.51
N ASP A 280 6.29 -0.19 -12.73
CA ASP A 280 5.74 -1.43 -13.26
C ASP A 280 4.57 -1.14 -14.20
N SER A 281 4.85 -1.27 -15.50
CA SER A 281 3.87 -1.10 -16.56
C SER A 281 2.74 -2.14 -16.54
N GLN A 282 2.93 -3.30 -15.90
CA GLN A 282 1.90 -4.36 -15.85
C GLN A 282 0.75 -4.00 -14.89
N LEU A 283 0.97 -3.06 -13.96
CA LEU A 283 -0.09 -2.53 -13.09
C LEU A 283 -0.96 -1.46 -13.79
N LEU A 284 -0.55 -0.95 -14.96
CA LEU A 284 -1.25 0.14 -15.62
C LEU A 284 -2.16 -0.38 -16.72
N ASP A 285 -3.48 -0.28 -16.52
CA ASP A 285 -4.51 -0.66 -17.50
C ASP A 285 -4.30 -0.02 -18.88
N THR A 286 -3.87 1.25 -18.87
CA THR A 286 -3.46 1.96 -20.08
C THR A 286 -2.24 2.80 -19.79
N ILE A 287 -1.37 2.97 -20.80
CA ILE A 287 -0.14 3.76 -20.68
C ILE A 287 -0.25 4.93 -21.67
N PRO A 288 -0.52 6.16 -21.19
CA PRO A 288 -0.49 7.35 -22.02
C PRO A 288 0.85 7.49 -22.73
N SER A 289 0.84 7.94 -23.99
CA SER A 289 2.06 8.03 -24.82
C SER A 289 3.11 9.02 -24.30
N ASP A 290 2.68 9.95 -23.46
CA ASP A 290 3.49 11.01 -22.83
C ASP A 290 3.97 10.64 -21.42
N LEU A 291 3.41 9.59 -20.80
CA LEU A 291 3.84 9.14 -19.48
C LEU A 291 5.27 8.58 -19.54
N GLN A 292 6.18 9.19 -18.78
CA GLN A 292 7.53 8.67 -18.60
C GLN A 292 7.50 7.59 -17.52
N LEU A 293 7.78 6.34 -17.90
CA LEU A 293 7.79 5.23 -16.94
C LEU A 293 9.05 5.19 -16.08
N ASN A 294 10.14 5.85 -16.48
CA ASN A 294 11.36 5.89 -15.70
C ASN A 294 11.72 7.29 -15.22
N VAL A 295 12.30 7.33 -14.04
CA VAL A 295 12.87 8.52 -13.41
C VAL A 295 14.36 8.29 -13.24
N THR A 296 15.16 9.25 -13.70
CA THR A 296 16.63 9.17 -13.61
C THR A 296 17.15 10.18 -12.58
N SER A 297 17.88 9.66 -11.61
CA SER A 297 18.74 10.40 -10.67
C SER A 297 20.19 9.97 -10.86
N TRP A 298 21.14 10.50 -10.08
CA TRP A 298 22.55 10.19 -10.28
C TRP A 298 23.31 9.95 -8.98
N LEU A 299 24.12 8.88 -8.97
CA LEU A 299 25.31 8.84 -8.12
C LEU A 299 26.33 9.80 -8.74
N GLU A 300 26.51 10.95 -8.10
CA GLU A 300 27.32 12.05 -8.59
C GLU A 300 28.75 11.96 -8.04
N TYR A 301 29.66 11.44 -8.87
CA TYR A 301 31.10 11.40 -8.59
C TYR A 301 31.78 12.72 -8.97
N ASN A 302 31.24 13.43 -9.96
CA ASN A 302 31.83 14.64 -10.50
C ASN A 302 30.74 15.61 -11.00
N LYS A 303 30.62 16.76 -10.32
CA LYS A 303 29.66 17.83 -10.65
C LYS A 303 29.78 18.41 -12.05
N THR A 304 30.94 18.29 -12.69
CA THR A 304 31.17 18.83 -14.04
C THR A 304 31.11 17.76 -15.13
N ALA A 305 31.00 16.48 -14.77
CA ALA A 305 30.78 15.40 -15.72
C ALA A 305 29.30 15.35 -16.12
N ASP A 306 29.01 14.70 -17.24
CA ASP A 306 27.65 14.56 -17.74
C ASP A 306 26.77 13.77 -16.76
N HIS A 307 25.48 14.11 -16.73
CA HIS A 307 24.41 13.40 -16.03
C HIS A 307 23.56 12.64 -17.06
N PRO A 308 23.99 11.44 -17.49
CA PRO A 308 23.31 10.72 -18.57
C PRO A 308 21.89 10.31 -18.14
N GLN A 309 20.93 10.41 -19.05
CA GLN A 309 19.56 9.96 -18.83
C GLN A 309 19.43 8.48 -19.19
N ALA A 310 18.76 7.69 -18.34
CA ALA A 310 18.35 6.35 -18.71
C ALA A 310 17.13 6.43 -19.64
N VAL A 311 17.07 5.57 -20.65
CA VAL A 311 15.92 5.45 -21.55
C VAL A 311 15.25 4.11 -21.29
N MET A 312 14.01 4.14 -20.83
CA MET A 312 13.21 2.93 -20.62
C MET A 312 12.00 2.94 -21.55
N LYS A 313 11.87 1.90 -22.37
CA LYS A 313 10.68 1.68 -23.19
C LYS A 313 9.68 0.79 -22.45
N VAL A 314 8.40 0.93 -22.80
CA VAL A 314 7.30 0.13 -22.22
C VAL A 314 7.52 -1.38 -22.41
N ASP A 315 8.02 -1.82 -23.56
CA ASP A 315 8.30 -3.24 -23.81
C ASP A 315 9.50 -3.77 -23.01
N GLN A 316 10.35 -2.87 -22.51
CA GLN A 316 11.53 -3.19 -21.71
C GLN A 316 11.25 -3.13 -20.21
N SER A 317 10.33 -2.27 -19.74
CA SER A 317 10.04 -2.11 -18.31
C SER A 317 9.56 -3.41 -17.66
N SER A 318 8.73 -4.18 -18.37
CA SER A 318 8.23 -5.48 -17.89
C SER A 318 9.24 -6.63 -18.02
N SER A 319 10.42 -6.38 -18.62
CA SER A 319 11.47 -7.40 -18.80
C SER A 319 12.55 -7.32 -17.71
N LEU A 320 12.45 -6.37 -16.78
CA LEU A 320 13.38 -6.23 -15.67
C LEU A 320 13.21 -7.41 -14.70
N VAL A 321 14.33 -8.04 -14.35
CA VAL A 321 14.37 -9.21 -13.47
C VAL A 321 14.94 -8.78 -12.11
N PRO A 322 14.09 -8.61 -11.08
CA PRO A 322 14.54 -8.23 -9.75
C PRO A 322 15.08 -9.46 -8.99
N VAL A 323 15.85 -9.19 -7.94
CA VAL A 323 16.11 -10.22 -6.91
C VAL A 323 14.80 -10.65 -6.25
N ASP A 324 14.70 -11.94 -5.97
CA ASP A 324 13.56 -12.48 -5.22
C ASP A 324 13.75 -12.23 -3.73
N ASP A 325 12.81 -11.50 -3.10
CA ASP A 325 12.83 -11.22 -1.68
C ASP A 325 12.57 -12.45 -0.79
N MET A 326 11.98 -13.52 -1.33
CA MET A 326 11.89 -14.82 -0.67
C MET A 326 13.26 -15.50 -0.48
N SER A 327 14.26 -15.11 -1.27
CA SER A 327 15.62 -15.64 -1.12
C SER A 327 16.40 -14.99 0.03
N LEU A 328 15.86 -13.93 0.64
CA LEU A 328 16.51 -13.21 1.73
C LEU A 328 16.36 -13.96 3.05
N VAL A 329 17.47 -14.08 3.77
CA VAL A 329 17.51 -14.72 5.08
C VAL A 329 17.58 -13.64 6.16
N PRO A 330 16.64 -13.58 7.12
CA PRO A 330 16.74 -12.67 8.26
C PRO A 330 18.03 -12.91 9.06
N TYR A 331 18.70 -11.83 9.46
CA TYR A 331 19.99 -11.89 10.16
C TYR A 331 19.91 -12.59 11.51
N ASP A 332 18.77 -12.44 12.20
CA ASP A 332 18.50 -13.12 13.47
C ASP A 332 18.18 -14.62 13.31
N ARG A 333 18.01 -15.09 12.07
CA ARG A 333 17.73 -16.49 11.72
C ARG A 333 16.60 -17.08 12.57
N MET A 334 15.52 -16.32 12.78
CA MET A 334 14.32 -16.86 13.40
C MET A 334 13.83 -18.04 12.57
N GLU A 335 13.73 -19.21 13.21
CA GLU A 335 13.24 -20.42 12.58
C GLU A 335 11.78 -20.26 12.15
N LEU A 336 11.39 -21.00 11.12
CA LEU A 336 10.00 -21.20 10.73
C LEU A 336 9.13 -21.49 11.97
N LEU A 337 8.05 -20.73 12.10
CA LEU A 337 7.05 -20.94 13.15
C LEU A 337 6.43 -22.34 13.02
N PRO A 338 6.03 -22.96 14.14
CA PRO A 338 5.41 -24.28 14.12
C PRO A 338 4.09 -24.26 13.33
N GLU A 339 3.46 -25.42 13.20
CA GLU A 339 2.14 -25.51 12.57
C GLU A 339 1.13 -24.56 13.24
N PRO A 340 0.24 -23.95 12.45
CA PRO A 340 -0.67 -22.93 12.94
C PRO A 340 -1.73 -23.50 13.87
N ASP A 341 -2.08 -22.71 14.88
CA ASP A 341 -3.26 -22.92 15.71
C ASP A 341 -4.54 -22.44 14.98
N LEU A 342 -4.40 -21.43 14.13
CA LEU A 342 -5.48 -20.84 13.33
C LEU A 342 -5.01 -20.61 11.88
N THR A 343 -5.79 -21.06 10.91
CA THR A 343 -5.60 -20.75 9.49
C THR A 343 -6.72 -19.85 8.99
N ILE A 344 -6.34 -18.72 8.39
CA ILE A 344 -7.22 -17.75 7.73
C ILE A 344 -7.02 -17.92 6.22
N ASP A 345 -8.02 -18.48 5.53
CA ASP A 345 -8.00 -18.65 4.08
C ASP A 345 -8.88 -17.57 3.42
N VAL A 346 -8.23 -16.68 2.66
CA VAL A 346 -8.86 -15.55 2.01
C VAL A 346 -8.43 -15.46 0.55
N THR A 347 -9.39 -15.15 -0.32
CA THR A 347 -9.15 -14.94 -1.75
C THR A 347 -9.45 -13.50 -2.14
N VAL A 348 -8.52 -12.85 -2.83
CA VAL A 348 -8.74 -11.55 -3.48
C VAL A 348 -9.65 -11.73 -4.67
N ILE A 349 -10.73 -10.94 -4.71
CA ILE A 349 -11.68 -10.92 -5.82
C ILE A 349 -11.97 -9.46 -6.18
N MET A 350 -12.00 -9.16 -7.48
CA MET A 350 -12.48 -7.89 -8.03
C MET A 350 -13.81 -8.12 -8.76
N GLN A 351 -14.90 -7.49 -8.30
CA GLN A 351 -16.23 -7.69 -8.89
C GLN A 351 -17.11 -6.45 -8.82
N ASN A 352 -18.14 -6.43 -9.67
CA ASN A 352 -19.13 -5.35 -9.70
C ASN A 352 -20.29 -5.62 -8.73
N LEU A 353 -20.73 -4.58 -8.02
CA LEU A 353 -21.91 -4.61 -7.15
C LEU A 353 -23.13 -3.97 -7.82
N ALA A 354 -24.28 -3.92 -7.14
CA ALA A 354 -25.57 -3.56 -7.72
C ALA A 354 -25.66 -2.12 -8.27
N ASP A 355 -24.76 -1.23 -7.87
CA ASP A 355 -24.58 0.11 -8.45
C ASP A 355 -23.80 0.08 -9.78
N GLY A 356 -23.24 -1.07 -10.14
CA GLY A 356 -22.46 -1.37 -11.33
C GLY A 356 -21.02 -0.88 -11.28
N ALA A 357 -20.53 -0.41 -10.13
CA ALA A 357 -19.13 -0.07 -9.93
C ALA A 357 -18.31 -1.28 -9.47
N GLY A 358 -17.00 -1.25 -9.71
CA GLY A 358 -16.06 -2.29 -9.30
C GLY A 358 -15.61 -2.11 -7.85
N TYR A 359 -15.68 -3.19 -7.07
CA TYR A 359 -15.26 -3.30 -5.68
C TYR A 359 -14.27 -4.46 -5.52
N ALA A 360 -13.53 -4.42 -4.41
CA ALA A 360 -12.50 -5.37 -4.07
C ALA A 360 -12.93 -6.11 -2.80
N PHE A 361 -12.64 -7.41 -2.78
CA PHE A 361 -13.13 -8.31 -1.74
C PHE A 361 -12.01 -9.20 -1.23
N LEU A 362 -12.04 -9.47 0.07
CA LEU A 362 -11.49 -10.70 0.61
C LEU A 362 -12.65 -11.68 0.76
N ASN A 363 -12.58 -12.81 0.08
CA ASN A 363 -13.69 -13.73 -0.11
C ASN A 363 -14.92 -13.03 -0.71
N ASN A 364 -16.00 -12.89 0.05
CA ASN A 364 -17.24 -12.25 -0.38
C ASN A 364 -17.51 -10.92 0.33
N ILE A 365 -16.54 -10.38 1.07
CA ILE A 365 -16.69 -9.17 1.88
C ILE A 365 -15.81 -8.05 1.32
N SER A 366 -16.44 -6.91 1.02
CA SER A 366 -15.77 -5.65 0.74
C SER A 366 -15.81 -4.81 2.01
N TYR A 367 -14.63 -4.46 2.52
CA TYR A 367 -14.48 -3.77 3.80
C TYR A 367 -15.31 -2.49 3.82
N THR A 368 -16.25 -2.44 4.76
CA THR A 368 -17.10 -1.29 5.01
C THR A 368 -16.85 -0.80 6.43
N LYS A 369 -16.38 0.44 6.56
CA LYS A 369 -16.07 1.06 7.86
C LYS A 369 -17.27 0.93 8.81
N PRO A 370 -17.06 0.48 10.06
CA PRO A 370 -18.12 0.41 11.06
C PRO A 370 -18.57 1.82 11.48
N LYS A 371 -19.67 1.93 12.23
CA LYS A 371 -20.10 3.22 12.81
C LYS A 371 -19.27 3.63 14.02
N VAL A 372 -18.71 2.65 14.73
CA VAL A 372 -17.83 2.83 15.90
C VAL A 372 -16.46 2.27 15.52
N PRO A 373 -15.34 2.99 15.74
CA PRO A 373 -14.02 2.42 15.53
C PRO A 373 -13.86 1.09 16.29
N THR A 374 -13.32 0.05 15.64
CA THR A 374 -13.28 -1.30 16.21
C THR A 374 -12.62 -1.35 17.58
N LEU A 375 -11.54 -0.59 17.80
CA LEU A 375 -10.90 -0.50 19.13
C LEU A 375 -11.89 -0.04 20.20
N TYR A 376 -12.73 0.94 19.89
CA TYR A 376 -13.68 1.48 20.85
C TYR A 376 -14.86 0.53 21.09
N SER A 377 -15.25 -0.27 20.09
CA SER A 377 -16.16 -1.39 20.30
C SER A 377 -15.57 -2.40 21.27
N VAL A 378 -14.29 -2.81 21.11
CA VAL A 378 -13.61 -3.70 22.07
C VAL A 378 -13.62 -3.12 23.47
N LEU A 379 -13.24 -1.85 23.63
CA LEU A 379 -13.09 -1.23 24.95
C LEU A 379 -14.41 -0.97 25.67
N SER A 380 -15.54 -0.97 24.96
CA SER A 380 -16.87 -0.72 25.54
C SER A 380 -17.75 -1.97 25.63
N SER A 381 -17.36 -3.10 25.02
CA SER A 381 -18.18 -4.32 24.94
C SER A 381 -18.14 -5.21 26.18
N GLY A 382 -17.16 -5.02 27.07
CA GLY A 382 -16.97 -5.89 28.23
C GLY A 382 -16.83 -7.35 27.80
N ASN A 383 -17.67 -8.23 28.36
CA ASN A 383 -17.62 -9.68 28.10
C ASN A 383 -18.04 -10.10 26.68
N TYR A 384 -18.40 -9.18 25.79
CA TYR A 384 -18.68 -9.49 24.38
C TYR A 384 -17.44 -9.34 23.49
N SER A 385 -16.29 -8.96 24.04
CA SER A 385 -15.09 -8.65 23.26
C SER A 385 -14.49 -9.86 22.51
N ASP A 386 -14.83 -11.08 22.93
CA ASP A 386 -14.43 -12.34 22.28
C ASP A 386 -15.45 -12.83 21.23
N ASN A 387 -16.51 -12.06 20.95
CA ASN A 387 -17.50 -12.36 19.93
C ASN A 387 -17.26 -11.51 18.68
N ASP A 388 -17.03 -12.15 17.53
CA ASP A 388 -16.69 -11.47 16.28
C ASP A 388 -17.88 -10.70 15.67
N GLU A 389 -19.12 -11.14 15.91
CA GLU A 389 -20.33 -10.50 15.39
C GLU A 389 -20.39 -9.02 15.77
N ILE A 390 -19.97 -8.64 16.99
CA ILE A 390 -20.09 -7.25 17.45
C ILE A 390 -19.23 -6.27 16.64
N TYR A 391 -18.21 -6.76 15.93
CA TYR A 391 -17.33 -5.95 15.10
C TYR A 391 -17.88 -5.69 13.71
N GLY A 392 -18.99 -6.34 13.34
CA GLY A 392 -19.74 -6.10 12.12
C GLY A 392 -19.33 -7.05 10.99
N GLU A 393 -20.33 -7.53 10.26
CA GLU A 393 -20.17 -8.50 9.16
C GLU A 393 -19.20 -7.96 8.09
N PHE A 394 -19.35 -6.69 7.74
CA PHE A 394 -18.62 -6.07 6.63
C PHE A 394 -17.29 -5.45 7.02
N THR A 395 -16.84 -5.56 8.27
CA THR A 395 -15.45 -5.26 8.62
C THR A 395 -14.53 -6.47 8.46
N HIS A 396 -15.10 -7.62 8.11
CA HIS A 396 -14.42 -8.91 8.00
C HIS A 396 -13.55 -9.22 9.23
N PRO A 397 -14.14 -9.24 10.44
CA PRO A 397 -13.38 -9.42 11.67
C PRO A 397 -12.87 -10.85 11.79
N THR A 398 -11.67 -11.02 12.35
CA THR A 398 -11.17 -12.33 12.80
C THR A 398 -10.52 -12.16 14.16
N ILE A 399 -11.01 -12.90 15.16
CA ILE A 399 -10.45 -12.86 16.51
C ILE A 399 -9.26 -13.81 16.59
N LEU A 400 -8.15 -13.32 17.14
CA LEU A 400 -6.94 -14.08 17.39
C LEU A 400 -6.77 -14.26 18.90
N GLU A 401 -6.60 -15.48 19.38
CA GLU A 401 -6.27 -15.70 20.78
C GLU A 401 -4.79 -15.38 21.03
N LYS A 402 -4.47 -15.00 22.27
CA LYS A 402 -3.12 -14.64 22.67
C LYS A 402 -2.13 -15.79 22.40
N ASN A 403 -1.03 -15.45 21.74
CA ASN A 403 0.08 -16.34 21.35
C ASN A 403 -0.30 -17.47 20.39
N GLN A 404 -1.47 -17.42 19.74
CA GLN A 404 -1.75 -18.34 18.64
C GLN A 404 -0.76 -18.12 17.51
N VAL A 405 -0.30 -19.21 16.91
CA VAL A 405 0.39 -19.17 15.62
C VAL A 405 -0.69 -19.09 14.54
N VAL A 406 -0.72 -17.96 13.86
CA VAL A 406 -1.72 -17.65 12.82
C VAL A 406 -1.07 -17.84 11.46
N GLU A 407 -1.73 -18.59 10.59
CA GLU A 407 -1.39 -18.72 9.17
C GLU A 407 -2.42 -18.00 8.32
N ILE A 408 -1.97 -17.12 7.42
CA ILE A 408 -2.82 -16.49 6.42
C ILE A 408 -2.46 -17.10 5.06
N ILE A 409 -3.41 -17.80 4.47
CA ILE A 409 -3.37 -18.25 3.08
C ILE A 409 -4.11 -17.19 2.28
N LEU A 410 -3.37 -16.46 1.45
CA LEU A 410 -3.92 -15.39 0.62
C LEU A 410 -3.82 -15.79 -0.85
N ASN A 411 -4.95 -16.15 -1.44
CA ASN A 411 -5.07 -16.49 -2.85
C ASN A 411 -5.41 -15.25 -3.67
N ASN A 412 -4.87 -15.14 -4.89
CA ASN A 412 -5.22 -14.07 -5.82
C ASN A 412 -6.15 -14.59 -6.91
N GLY A 413 -7.41 -14.17 -6.87
CA GLY A 413 -8.36 -14.37 -7.96
C GLY A 413 -8.32 -13.26 -9.01
N ASP A 414 -7.46 -12.25 -8.85
CA ASP A 414 -7.29 -11.13 -9.77
C ASP A 414 -6.02 -11.27 -10.63
N THR A 415 -6.06 -10.60 -11.79
CA THR A 415 -4.93 -10.53 -12.73
C THR A 415 -3.88 -9.48 -12.35
N GLY A 416 -4.18 -8.56 -11.44
CA GLY A 416 -3.22 -7.61 -10.88
C GLY A 416 -2.36 -8.23 -9.78
N SER A 417 -1.24 -7.59 -9.46
CA SER A 417 -0.48 -7.90 -8.24
C SER A 417 -0.91 -6.95 -7.12
N HIS A 418 -0.89 -7.41 -5.87
CA HIS A 418 -1.35 -6.62 -4.73
C HIS A 418 -0.31 -6.64 -3.59
N PRO A 419 0.23 -5.49 -3.16
CA PRO A 419 1.04 -5.44 -1.95
C PRO A 419 0.13 -5.47 -0.72
N PHE A 420 0.09 -6.59 -0.02
CA PHE A 420 -0.63 -6.73 1.25
C PHE A 420 0.25 -6.33 2.42
N HIS A 421 -0.28 -5.46 3.26
CA HIS A 421 0.34 -4.96 4.49
C HIS A 421 -0.44 -5.46 5.71
N LEU A 422 0.29 -5.87 6.76
CA LEU A 422 -0.27 -6.15 8.08
C LEU A 422 0.25 -5.13 9.11
N HIS A 423 -0.68 -4.44 9.78
CA HIS A 423 -0.34 -3.57 10.91
C HIS A 423 0.14 -4.40 12.11
N GLY A 424 0.96 -3.81 12.98
CA GLY A 424 1.30 -4.39 14.29
C GLY A 424 2.36 -5.49 14.29
N HIS A 425 2.70 -6.06 13.12
CA HIS A 425 3.53 -7.26 13.02
C HIS A 425 4.47 -7.24 11.81
N ASN A 426 5.62 -7.91 11.97
CA ASN A 426 6.35 -8.49 10.84
C ASN A 426 6.00 -9.97 10.77
N VAL A 427 5.62 -10.47 9.60
CA VAL A 427 5.19 -11.86 9.42
C VAL A 427 6.19 -12.66 8.59
N GLN A 428 6.25 -13.97 8.77
CA GLN A 428 7.05 -14.88 7.94
C GLN A 428 6.32 -15.17 6.63
N LEU A 429 6.96 -14.94 5.48
CA LEU A 429 6.49 -15.46 4.19
C LEU A 429 7.10 -16.84 3.96
N ILE A 430 6.28 -17.87 4.10
CA ILE A 430 6.75 -19.26 4.05
C ILE A 430 6.59 -19.88 2.66
N ASP A 431 5.65 -19.36 1.87
CA ASP A 431 5.43 -19.82 0.50
C ASP A 431 4.81 -18.73 -0.38
N ARG A 432 5.13 -18.77 -1.68
CA ARG A 432 4.57 -17.91 -2.72
C ARG A 432 4.71 -18.58 -4.07
N ALA A 433 3.63 -18.55 -4.85
CA ALA A 433 3.69 -18.89 -6.25
C ALA A 433 2.98 -17.82 -7.09
N PRO A 434 3.55 -17.40 -8.23
CA PRO A 434 4.92 -17.61 -8.67
C PRO A 434 5.95 -16.84 -7.83
N ALA A 435 7.22 -17.28 -7.93
CA ALA A 435 8.37 -16.56 -7.41
C ALA A 435 8.61 -15.22 -8.15
N TYR A 436 9.35 -14.30 -7.53
CA TYR A 436 9.81 -13.10 -8.25
C TYR A 436 10.80 -13.49 -9.34
N GLY A 437 10.95 -12.60 -10.32
CA GLY A 437 11.89 -12.77 -11.43
C GLY A 437 11.19 -12.87 -12.77
N ALA A 438 11.81 -13.55 -13.73
CA ALA A 438 11.34 -13.61 -15.11
C ALA A 438 9.93 -14.22 -15.28
N HIS A 439 9.47 -14.99 -14.28
CA HIS A 439 8.22 -15.72 -14.28
C HIS A 439 7.12 -15.09 -13.41
N PHE A 440 7.38 -13.92 -12.81
CA PHE A 440 6.47 -13.31 -11.84
C PHE A 440 5.08 -12.99 -12.42
N TYR A 441 5.03 -12.64 -13.72
CA TYR A 441 3.79 -12.34 -14.44
C TYR A 441 3.32 -13.49 -15.36
N ASP A 442 3.83 -14.72 -15.18
CA ASP A 442 3.49 -15.86 -16.07
C ASP A 442 1.98 -16.17 -16.09
N TYR A 443 1.29 -15.91 -14.97
CA TYR A 443 -0.14 -16.15 -14.85
C TYR A 443 -0.99 -14.91 -15.10
N LEU A 444 -0.44 -13.80 -15.61
CA LEU A 444 -1.22 -12.60 -15.90
C LEU A 444 -2.44 -12.89 -16.79
N ASN A 445 -2.31 -13.83 -17.74
CA ASN A 445 -3.37 -14.26 -18.66
C ASN A 445 -3.77 -15.74 -18.46
N GLY A 446 -3.39 -16.35 -17.34
CA GLY A 446 -3.65 -17.75 -17.01
C GLY A 446 -4.93 -17.97 -16.20
N ASP A 447 -5.09 -19.17 -15.65
CA ASP A 447 -6.05 -19.45 -14.58
C ASP A 447 -5.37 -19.22 -13.21
N PRO A 448 -6.11 -18.82 -12.16
CA PRO A 448 -5.57 -18.74 -10.81
C PRO A 448 -4.96 -20.06 -10.34
N VAL A 449 -3.79 -19.96 -9.71
CA VAL A 449 -3.11 -21.06 -9.04
C VAL A 449 -3.36 -20.87 -7.54
N PRO A 450 -4.39 -21.50 -6.96
CA PRO A 450 -4.60 -21.43 -5.52
C PRO A 450 -3.55 -22.26 -4.78
N TYR A 451 -3.31 -21.92 -3.52
CA TYR A 451 -2.53 -22.76 -2.62
C TYR A 451 -3.22 -24.11 -2.41
N ASP A 452 -2.47 -25.20 -2.47
CA ASP A 452 -2.94 -26.55 -2.20
C ASP A 452 -2.15 -27.13 -1.01
N PRO A 453 -2.73 -27.21 0.20
CA PRO A 453 -2.03 -27.72 1.38
C PRO A 453 -1.68 -29.21 1.29
N SER A 454 -2.15 -29.92 0.25
CA SER A 454 -1.78 -31.31 0.00
C SER A 454 -0.45 -31.46 -0.76
N THR A 455 0.09 -30.37 -1.33
CA THR A 455 1.44 -30.39 -1.89
C THR A 455 2.46 -30.54 -0.76
N ASN A 456 3.43 -31.42 -0.97
CA ASN A 456 4.45 -31.71 0.05
C ASN A 456 5.66 -30.78 -0.14
N ASP A 457 5.39 -29.47 -0.20
CA ASP A 457 6.41 -28.45 -0.39
C ASP A 457 7.18 -28.23 0.90
N SER A 458 8.50 -28.14 0.79
CA SER A 458 9.35 -27.85 1.95
C SER A 458 9.47 -26.35 2.14
N PHE A 459 8.87 -25.82 3.20
CA PHE A 459 9.03 -24.42 3.59
C PHE A 459 10.49 -24.07 3.96
N PRO A 460 10.92 -22.81 3.79
CA PRO A 460 12.25 -22.37 4.14
C PRO A 460 12.48 -22.49 5.65
N GLN A 461 13.67 -22.96 6.06
CA GLN A 461 14.03 -23.06 7.49
C GLN A 461 14.01 -21.70 8.19
N TYR A 462 14.42 -20.65 7.48
CA TYR A 462 14.47 -19.26 7.97
C TYR A 462 13.70 -18.38 6.98
N PRO A 463 12.35 -18.36 7.05
CA PRO A 463 11.55 -17.58 6.12
C PRO A 463 11.88 -16.08 6.22
N PRO A 464 11.85 -15.32 5.10
CA PRO A 464 11.95 -13.88 5.17
C PRO A 464 10.79 -13.31 5.98
N ARG A 465 11.06 -12.20 6.68
CA ARG A 465 10.07 -11.48 7.47
C ARG A 465 10.03 -10.02 7.09
N ARG A 466 8.84 -9.47 7.01
CA ARG A 466 8.55 -8.06 6.74
C ARG A 466 7.07 -7.77 7.03
N ASP A 467 6.65 -6.52 6.85
CA ASP A 467 5.26 -6.10 7.09
C ASP A 467 4.43 -5.97 5.80
N THR A 468 5.07 -5.98 4.62
CA THR A 468 4.38 -5.80 3.33
C THR A 468 4.88 -6.81 2.28
N PHE A 469 3.99 -7.60 1.69
CA PHE A 469 4.31 -8.64 0.70
C PHE A 469 3.49 -8.49 -0.57
N ILE A 470 4.08 -8.85 -1.71
CA ILE A 470 3.38 -8.76 -2.99
C ILE A 470 2.72 -10.10 -3.29
N LEU A 471 1.39 -10.10 -3.27
CA LEU A 471 0.55 -11.16 -3.80
C LEU A 471 0.69 -11.15 -5.32
N PRO A 472 1.26 -12.20 -5.93
CA PRO A 472 1.46 -12.25 -7.38
C PRO A 472 0.12 -12.31 -8.14
N PRO A 473 0.09 -11.87 -9.41
CA PRO A 473 -1.05 -12.08 -10.31
C PRO A 473 -1.49 -13.54 -10.33
N GLN A 474 -2.78 -13.79 -10.06
CA GLN A 474 -3.37 -15.13 -10.15
C GLN A 474 -2.61 -16.22 -9.36
N GLY A 475 -1.87 -15.84 -8.31
CA GLY A 475 -1.03 -16.72 -7.50
C GLY A 475 -1.50 -16.79 -6.04
N TYR A 476 -0.57 -17.04 -5.12
CA TYR A 476 -0.85 -17.02 -3.68
C TYR A 476 0.34 -16.58 -2.81
N LEU A 477 0.06 -16.26 -1.55
CA LEU A 477 1.01 -16.15 -0.44
C LEU A 477 0.57 -17.04 0.72
N VAL A 478 1.54 -17.59 1.46
CA VAL A 478 1.31 -18.20 2.77
C VAL A 478 2.17 -17.50 3.81
N LEU A 479 1.52 -16.91 4.80
CA LEU A 479 2.14 -16.09 5.84
C LEU A 479 1.96 -16.73 7.21
N ARG A 480 2.95 -16.67 8.11
CA ARG A 480 2.82 -17.06 9.52
C ARG A 480 3.29 -15.98 10.48
N PHE A 481 2.57 -15.78 11.58
CA PHE A 481 2.98 -14.92 12.68
C PHE A 481 2.40 -15.40 14.01
N VAL A 482 2.87 -14.81 15.11
CA VAL A 482 2.34 -15.09 16.45
C VAL A 482 1.50 -13.91 16.89
N ALA A 483 0.29 -14.17 17.38
CA ALA A 483 -0.60 -13.18 17.96
C ALA A 483 -0.13 -12.74 19.38
N ASP A 484 1.04 -12.11 19.47
CA ASP A 484 1.70 -11.69 20.73
C ASP A 484 1.57 -10.19 21.08
N ASN A 485 0.81 -9.43 20.30
CA ASN A 485 0.63 -8.00 20.36
C ASN A 485 -0.88 -7.61 20.39
N PRO A 486 -1.53 -7.64 21.56
CA PRO A 486 -2.95 -7.31 21.70
C PRO A 486 -3.30 -5.95 21.06
N GLY A 487 -4.28 -5.95 20.17
CA GLY A 487 -4.58 -4.79 19.36
C GLY A 487 -5.59 -5.08 18.26
N ILE A 488 -6.01 -4.03 17.57
CA ILE A 488 -6.78 -4.13 16.34
C ILE A 488 -5.84 -3.83 15.19
N TRP A 489 -5.65 -4.81 14.30
CA TRP A 489 -4.69 -4.73 13.21
C TRP A 489 -5.39 -4.85 11.87
N LEU A 490 -5.19 -3.85 11.01
CA LEU A 490 -5.72 -3.86 9.65
C LEU A 490 -4.80 -4.73 8.78
N PHE A 491 -5.40 -5.65 8.02
CA PHE A 491 -4.72 -6.41 6.97
C PHE A 491 -5.33 -6.00 5.63
N HIS A 492 -4.55 -5.38 4.76
CA HIS A 492 -5.10 -4.77 3.55
C HIS A 492 -4.11 -4.66 2.40
N CYS A 493 -4.65 -4.51 1.18
CA CYS A 493 -3.84 -4.08 0.05
C CYS A 493 -3.43 -2.62 0.23
N HIS A 494 -2.16 -2.32 0.00
CA HIS A 494 -1.59 -0.98 0.14
C HIS A 494 -1.65 -0.16 -1.17
N ILE A 495 -2.28 -0.69 -2.22
CA ILE A 495 -2.78 0.14 -3.32
C ILE A 495 -4.00 0.91 -2.79
N ASP A 496 -3.87 2.22 -2.66
CA ASP A 496 -4.87 3.10 -2.02
C ASP A 496 -6.23 3.03 -2.74
N TRP A 497 -6.20 2.79 -4.06
CA TRP A 497 -7.37 2.51 -4.88
C TRP A 497 -8.10 1.23 -4.45
N HIS A 498 -7.37 0.12 -4.25
CA HIS A 498 -7.94 -1.15 -3.82
C HIS A 498 -8.46 -1.10 -2.38
N LEU A 499 -7.74 -0.41 -1.48
CA LEU A 499 -8.23 -0.16 -0.13
C LEU A 499 -9.56 0.62 -0.16
N SER A 500 -9.70 1.58 -1.07
CA SER A 500 -10.95 2.34 -1.25
C SER A 500 -12.10 1.53 -1.82
N GLN A 501 -11.78 0.50 -2.60
CA GLN A 501 -12.72 -0.51 -3.07
C GLN A 501 -13.07 -1.56 -2.00
N GLY A 502 -12.42 -1.50 -0.83
CA GLY A 502 -12.70 -2.36 0.32
C GLY A 502 -11.78 -3.58 0.46
N LEU A 503 -10.58 -3.58 -0.14
CA LEU A 503 -9.64 -4.72 -0.04
C LEU A 503 -8.91 -4.76 1.32
N ALA A 504 -9.65 -5.04 2.39
CA ALA A 504 -9.15 -5.10 3.75
C ALA A 504 -9.96 -6.08 4.62
N MET A 505 -9.35 -6.47 5.74
CA MET A 505 -10.02 -7.15 6.86
C MET A 505 -9.40 -6.70 8.19
N VAL A 506 -10.08 -6.99 9.30
CA VAL A 506 -9.65 -6.57 10.64
C VAL A 506 -9.32 -7.78 11.50
N LEU A 507 -8.09 -7.82 12.01
CA LEU A 507 -7.66 -8.81 12.99
C LEU A 507 -7.82 -8.22 14.39
N VAL A 508 -8.60 -8.90 15.24
CA VAL A 508 -8.89 -8.51 16.62
C VAL A 508 -8.08 -9.40 17.55
N GLU A 509 -6.93 -8.90 17.98
CA GLU A 509 -5.94 -9.71 18.66
C GLU A 509 -6.04 -9.60 20.18
N ALA A 510 -6.22 -10.74 20.84
CA ALA A 510 -6.32 -10.89 22.28
C ALA A 510 -7.22 -9.81 22.94
N PRO A 511 -8.50 -9.69 22.52
CA PRO A 511 -9.36 -8.56 22.87
C PRO A 511 -9.56 -8.35 24.38
N GLU A 512 -9.61 -9.43 25.17
CA GLU A 512 -9.69 -9.34 26.63
C GLU A 512 -8.44 -8.67 27.23
N GLN A 513 -7.25 -9.04 26.75
CA GLN A 513 -6.00 -8.41 27.19
C GLN A 513 -5.89 -6.96 26.69
N LEU A 514 -6.38 -6.70 25.49
CA LEU A 514 -6.43 -5.35 24.94
C LEU A 514 -7.26 -4.41 25.85
N GLN A 515 -8.40 -4.87 26.36
CA GLN A 515 -9.22 -4.11 27.33
C GLN A 515 -8.46 -3.75 28.62
N GLU A 516 -7.54 -4.60 29.07
CA GLU A 516 -6.75 -4.36 30.29
C GLU A 516 -5.61 -3.34 30.06
N GLN A 517 -5.05 -3.32 28.85
CA GLN A 517 -3.81 -2.61 28.54
C GLN A 517 -4.03 -1.23 27.92
N GLU A 518 -4.99 -1.12 27.00
CA GLU A 518 -5.17 0.07 26.18
C GLU A 518 -5.90 1.19 26.92
N LYS A 519 -5.45 2.42 26.70
CA LYS A 519 -5.99 3.61 27.36
C LYS A 519 -6.16 4.72 26.35
N VAL A 520 -7.40 4.95 25.97
CA VAL A 520 -7.78 6.02 25.05
C VAL A 520 -7.68 7.37 25.76
N SER A 521 -6.98 8.32 25.12
CA SER A 521 -6.81 9.67 25.66
C SER A 521 -8.12 10.46 25.64
N SER A 522 -8.28 11.46 26.51
CA SER A 522 -9.46 12.34 26.48
C SER A 522 -9.59 13.07 25.14
N GLN A 523 -8.46 13.43 24.53
CA GLN A 523 -8.39 14.07 23.23
C GLN A 523 -8.94 13.18 22.10
N ALA A 524 -8.70 11.86 22.16
CA ALA A 524 -9.26 10.92 21.21
C ALA A 524 -10.80 10.90 21.28
N TYR A 525 -11.36 10.86 22.49
CA TYR A 525 -12.82 10.96 22.68
C TYR A 525 -13.39 12.32 22.25
N ASP A 526 -12.67 13.41 22.49
CA ASP A 526 -13.06 14.74 21.99
C ASP A 526 -13.13 14.75 20.46
N ASN A 527 -12.15 14.15 19.78
CA ASN A 527 -12.15 14.05 18.32
C ASN A 527 -13.37 13.29 17.81
N CYS A 528 -13.76 12.17 18.43
CA CYS A 528 -14.99 11.46 18.09
C CYS A 528 -16.24 12.33 18.23
N ARG A 529 -16.36 13.07 19.36
CA ARG A 529 -17.49 13.98 19.60
C ARG A 529 -17.59 15.06 18.53
N VAL A 530 -16.46 15.66 18.14
CA VAL A 530 -16.40 16.71 17.12
C VAL A 530 -16.66 16.13 15.72
N ALA A 531 -16.16 14.92 15.44
CA ALA A 531 -16.39 14.21 14.18
C ALA A 531 -17.84 13.71 14.02
N GLY A 532 -18.62 13.66 15.11
CA GLY A 532 -19.94 13.05 15.12
C GLY A 532 -19.88 11.52 14.99
N VAL A 533 -18.76 10.91 15.41
CA VAL A 533 -18.54 9.46 15.37
C VAL A 533 -18.82 8.89 16.77
N PRO A 534 -19.74 7.91 16.91
CA PRO A 534 -19.93 7.22 18.18
C PRO A 534 -18.65 6.47 18.59
N TYR A 535 -18.34 6.47 19.89
CA TYR A 535 -17.13 5.85 20.46
C TYR A 535 -17.45 4.75 21.49
N GLU A 536 -18.69 4.28 21.51
CA GLU A 536 -19.16 3.15 22.32
C GLU A 536 -20.18 2.35 21.50
N GLY A 537 -20.25 1.05 21.74
CA GLY A 537 -21.20 0.14 21.11
C GLY A 537 -20.58 -0.77 20.05
N ASN A 538 -21.39 -1.68 19.51
CA ASN A 538 -20.98 -2.57 18.42
C ASN A 538 -20.80 -1.80 17.09
N ALA A 539 -20.52 -2.49 15.99
CA ALA A 539 -20.36 -1.88 14.67
C ALA A 539 -21.58 -1.10 14.14
N ALA A 540 -22.77 -1.32 14.72
CA ALA A 540 -23.99 -0.58 14.46
C ALA A 540 -24.20 0.63 15.38
N ALA A 541 -23.27 0.90 16.30
CA ALA A 541 -23.38 1.83 17.42
C ALA A 541 -24.51 1.48 18.41
N ASN A 542 -24.82 0.19 18.56
CA ASN A 542 -25.75 -0.29 19.57
C ASN A 542 -25.00 -0.56 20.89
N THR A 543 -25.47 0.03 21.98
CA THR A 543 -24.91 -0.10 23.33
C THR A 543 -25.80 -0.89 24.29
N GLU A 544 -27.04 -1.21 23.89
CA GLU A 544 -28.02 -1.94 24.71
C GLU A 544 -28.00 -3.43 24.36
N ASP A 545 -28.05 -3.77 23.07
CA ASP A 545 -27.97 -5.14 22.57
C ASP A 545 -26.77 -5.28 21.61
N TRP A 546 -25.70 -5.86 22.11
CA TRP A 546 -24.43 -6.00 21.40
C TRP A 546 -24.51 -6.87 20.15
N LEU A 547 -25.51 -7.77 20.08
CA LEU A 547 -25.69 -8.67 18.95
C LEU A 547 -26.68 -8.12 17.89
N ASP A 548 -27.35 -6.99 18.18
CA ASP A 548 -28.18 -6.33 17.18
C ASP A 548 -27.34 -5.40 16.29
N LEU A 549 -27.05 -5.90 15.08
CA LEU A 549 -26.32 -5.21 14.02
C LEU A 549 -27.26 -4.62 12.94
N SER A 550 -28.56 -4.53 13.17
CA SER A 550 -29.52 -4.06 12.15
C SER A 550 -29.20 -2.67 11.60
N GLY A 551 -28.50 -1.84 12.40
CA GLY A 551 -28.04 -0.51 12.03
C GLY A 551 -26.62 -0.43 11.46
N GLN A 552 -25.88 -1.53 11.27
CA GLN A 552 -24.50 -1.46 10.79
C GLN A 552 -24.41 -0.88 9.37
N ASN A 553 -23.24 -0.32 9.02
CA ASN A 553 -22.95 0.01 7.64
C ASN A 553 -22.79 -1.30 6.83
N ARG A 554 -23.22 -1.30 5.57
CA ARG A 554 -23.22 -2.49 4.71
C ARG A 554 -22.51 -2.19 3.41
N GLN A 555 -21.82 -3.19 2.86
CA GLN A 555 -21.35 -3.11 1.48
C GLN A 555 -22.56 -3.01 0.53
N VAL A 556 -22.32 -2.56 -0.69
CA VAL A 556 -23.37 -2.54 -1.72
C VAL A 556 -23.83 -3.97 -2.02
N ASP A 557 -25.11 -4.17 -2.27
CA ASP A 557 -25.65 -5.49 -2.58
C ASP A 557 -25.01 -6.08 -3.85
N TRP A 558 -24.92 -7.41 -3.93
CA TRP A 558 -24.47 -8.11 -5.13
C TRP A 558 -25.34 -7.81 -6.34
N LEU A 559 -24.74 -7.80 -7.54
CA LEU A 559 -25.50 -7.75 -8.78
C LEU A 559 -26.49 -8.93 -8.83
N PRO A 560 -27.77 -8.67 -9.17
CA PRO A 560 -28.76 -9.74 -9.25
C PRO A 560 -28.38 -10.72 -10.36
N ALA A 561 -28.48 -12.02 -10.08
CA ALA A 561 -28.23 -13.05 -11.08
C ALA A 561 -29.24 -12.95 -12.25
N GLY A 562 -28.73 -12.94 -13.48
CA GLY A 562 -29.54 -12.93 -14.70
C GLY A 562 -30.16 -11.58 -15.06
N PHE A 563 -31.13 -11.58 -15.98
CA PHE A 563 -31.81 -10.35 -16.38
C PHE A 563 -32.81 -9.88 -15.33
N THR A 564 -32.70 -8.61 -14.92
CA THR A 564 -33.76 -7.96 -14.15
C THR A 564 -35.07 -7.95 -14.93
N THR A 565 -36.22 -7.82 -14.25
CA THR A 565 -37.53 -7.70 -14.93
C THR A 565 -37.53 -6.59 -15.97
N LYS A 566 -36.89 -5.45 -15.66
CA LYS A 566 -36.71 -4.35 -16.62
C LYS A 566 -35.85 -4.77 -17.82
N GLY A 567 -34.77 -5.51 -17.58
CA GLY A 567 -33.91 -6.08 -18.63
C GLY A 567 -34.67 -7.04 -19.55
N ILE A 568 -35.49 -7.93 -18.99
CA ILE A 568 -36.34 -8.85 -19.76
C ILE A 568 -37.32 -8.07 -20.64
N VAL A 569 -38.01 -7.07 -20.07
CA VAL A 569 -38.95 -6.22 -20.82
C VAL A 569 -38.22 -5.49 -21.96
N ALA A 570 -37.10 -4.84 -21.68
CA ALA A 570 -36.30 -4.14 -22.69
C ALA A 570 -35.83 -5.07 -23.81
N MET A 571 -35.35 -6.27 -23.47
CA MET A 571 -34.93 -7.29 -24.43
C MET A 571 -36.11 -7.72 -25.32
N VAL A 572 -37.27 -8.01 -24.73
CA VAL A 572 -38.48 -8.42 -25.48
C VAL A 572 -38.89 -7.33 -26.48
N PHE A 573 -38.98 -6.07 -26.05
CA PHE A 573 -39.36 -4.97 -26.96
C PHE A 573 -38.30 -4.70 -28.03
N SER A 574 -37.02 -4.91 -27.73
CA SER A 574 -35.94 -4.80 -28.71
C SER A 574 -36.03 -5.90 -29.78
N CYS A 575 -36.27 -7.15 -29.37
CA CYS A 575 -36.52 -8.25 -30.30
C CYS A 575 -37.75 -7.99 -31.17
N VAL A 576 -38.86 -7.56 -30.58
CA VAL A 576 -40.08 -7.21 -31.34
C VAL A 576 -39.80 -6.11 -32.37
N SER A 577 -39.09 -5.05 -31.98
CA SER A 577 -38.73 -3.96 -32.87
C SER A 577 -37.82 -4.43 -34.02
N ALA A 578 -36.86 -5.32 -33.74
CA ALA A 578 -35.99 -5.91 -34.76
C ALA A 578 -36.79 -6.75 -35.77
N PHE A 579 -37.69 -7.62 -35.29
CA PHE A 579 -38.55 -8.43 -36.17
C PHE A 579 -39.49 -7.56 -37.02
N LEU A 580 -40.11 -6.54 -36.43
CA LEU A 580 -40.93 -5.58 -37.16
C LEU A 580 -40.10 -4.83 -38.21
N GLY A 581 -38.91 -4.35 -37.86
CA GLY A 581 -37.99 -3.68 -38.78
C GLY A 581 -37.62 -4.55 -39.98
N MET A 582 -37.24 -5.81 -39.74
CA MET A 582 -36.95 -6.78 -40.79
C MET A 582 -38.17 -7.06 -41.68
N ALA A 583 -39.37 -7.16 -41.09
CA ALA A 583 -40.62 -7.36 -41.83
C ALA A 583 -40.96 -6.15 -42.73
N PHE A 584 -40.80 -4.92 -42.22
CA PHE A 584 -41.02 -3.70 -43.00
C PHE A 584 -40.03 -3.56 -44.16
N ILE A 585 -38.74 -3.85 -43.93
CA ILE A 585 -37.71 -3.83 -45.00
C ILE A 585 -38.06 -4.85 -46.07
N SER A 586 -38.45 -6.07 -45.67
CA SER A 586 -38.83 -7.14 -46.61
C SER A 586 -40.06 -6.77 -47.42
N PHE A 587 -41.07 -6.19 -46.78
CA PHE A 587 -42.28 -5.69 -47.44
C PHE A 587 -41.96 -4.56 -48.42
N TYR A 588 -41.15 -3.58 -48.01
CA TYR A 588 -40.75 -2.47 -48.87
C TYR A 588 -39.93 -2.94 -50.08
N GLY A 589 -38.95 -3.83 -49.87
CA GLY A 589 -38.17 -4.45 -50.94
C GLY A 589 -39.04 -5.24 -51.93
N ALA A 590 -40.09 -5.90 -51.43
CA ALA A 590 -41.07 -6.58 -52.27
C ALA A 590 -42.05 -5.62 -52.98
N SER A 591 -42.24 -4.40 -52.47
CA SER A 591 -43.28 -3.47 -52.96
C SER A 591 -42.95 -2.75 -54.28
N GLY A 592 -41.79 -3.02 -54.89
CA GLY A 592 -41.44 -2.51 -56.23
C GLY A 592 -41.05 -1.03 -56.23
N ILE A 593 -39.84 -0.72 -56.70
CA ILE A 593 -39.41 0.67 -56.91
C ILE A 593 -39.98 1.13 -58.25
N GLU A 594 -40.97 2.03 -58.26
CA GLU A 594 -41.32 2.76 -59.50
C GLU A 594 -40.14 3.66 -59.88
N ALA A 595 -39.35 3.21 -60.86
CA ALA A 595 -38.28 4.01 -61.43
C ALA A 595 -38.88 5.26 -62.10
N LYS A 596 -38.61 6.45 -61.55
CA LYS A 596 -38.86 7.71 -62.27
C LYS A 596 -38.08 7.68 -63.58
N LYS A 597 -38.79 7.65 -64.72
CA LYS A 597 -38.24 7.73 -66.07
C LYS A 597 -37.27 8.92 -66.18
N LYS A 598 -36.00 8.62 -66.47
CA LYS A 598 -35.04 9.59 -67.04
C LYS A 598 -35.50 9.91 -68.46
N GLU A 599 -35.96 11.14 -68.71
CA GLU A 599 -36.03 11.67 -70.07
C GLU A 599 -34.60 11.81 -70.60
N THR A 600 -34.28 11.08 -71.67
CA THR A 600 -33.02 11.26 -72.41
C THR A 600 -33.41 11.57 -73.85
N ALA A 601 -33.10 12.79 -74.29
CA ALA A 601 -33.37 13.30 -75.62
C ALA A 601 -32.61 12.50 -76.70
N ILE A 602 -33.29 12.13 -77.78
CA ILE A 602 -32.68 11.53 -78.97
C ILE A 602 -32.37 12.67 -79.95
N VAL A 603 -31.08 12.88 -80.20
CA VAL A 603 -30.57 13.64 -81.35
C VAL A 603 -30.55 12.72 -82.58
N ASN A 604 -30.98 13.27 -83.70
CA ASN A 604 -31.24 12.60 -84.97
C ASN A 604 -29.99 12.68 -85.86
N GLU A 605 -29.50 11.55 -86.38
CA GLU A 605 -28.62 11.41 -87.54
C GLU A 605 -28.67 9.92 -87.92
N GLY A 606 -28.95 9.45 -89.12
CA GLY A 606 -28.77 10.05 -90.43
C GLY A 606 -27.86 9.15 -91.25
N SER A 607 -28.45 8.39 -92.17
CA SER A 607 -27.88 7.81 -93.40
C SER A 607 -27.36 6.35 -93.45
N ALA A 608 -27.94 5.65 -94.45
CA ALA A 608 -27.31 4.88 -95.54
C ALA A 608 -26.42 3.67 -95.18
N SER A 609 -26.83 2.41 -95.41
CA SER A 609 -27.04 1.65 -96.66
C SER A 609 -25.83 0.83 -97.12
N ALA A 610 -26.06 -0.49 -97.17
CA ALA A 610 -25.59 -1.49 -98.15
C ALA A 610 -24.11 -1.94 -98.20
N SER A 611 -23.92 -3.19 -97.76
CA SER A 611 -23.23 -4.34 -98.41
C SER A 611 -21.81 -4.22 -98.99
N SER A 612 -21.07 -5.33 -98.74
CA SER A 612 -19.79 -5.83 -99.26
C SER A 612 -18.52 -5.31 -98.60
#